data_AF-A0A0R3T9X4-F1
#
_entry.id   AF-A0A0R3T9X4-F1
#
_cell.length_a   1.000
_cell.length_b   1.000
_cell.length_c   1.000
_cell.angle_alpha   90.00
_cell.angle_beta   90.00
_cell.angle_gamma   90.00
#
_symmetry.space_group_name_H-M   'P 1'
#
loop_
_entity.id
_entity.type
_entity.pdbx_description
1 polymer ?
#
loop_
_entity_poly.entity_id
_entity_poly.type
_entity_poly.pdbx_seq_one_letter_code
_entity_poly.pdbx_strand_id
1 'polypeptide(L)'
;MPKRKSFVSKNQSSKLSKLDEAGKENHDVKAQAINSKFLLMCPSDFFKFYQFCCSISSDAPLDALFHDTGLRLVGPFEVLADKNSCSGYDCLTDYYRYFHDPPEFVTVLTEDGEHPFHIGYFRDDYTEVPKFLASSSPQESGKLVIVGGDIFAAIFEYLEQKKKKKSDIYQKLMTFVKENRLTLVKKNSVKRKPTCKTLNEVGIEIKLHGDIGYRPVNATNSTLGTELLKQIIPTPPNNYTCQQS
;
A
#
# COMPACT_ATOMS: atom_id res chain seq x y z
N MET A 1 -0.18 8.09 -16.57
CA MET A 1 0.43 8.55 -15.30
C MET A 1 0.32 10.07 -15.20
N PRO A 2 -0.24 10.65 -14.14
CA PRO A 2 -0.25 12.10 -13.95
C PRO A 2 1.18 12.61 -13.78
N LYS A 3 1.56 13.66 -14.53
CA LYS A 3 2.88 14.31 -14.40
C LYS A 3 2.85 15.28 -13.22
N ARG A 4 3.76 15.11 -12.26
CA ARG A 4 3.89 15.97 -11.06
C ARG A 4 4.50 17.34 -11.43
N LYS A 5 3.92 18.42 -10.91
CA LYS A 5 4.53 19.78 -11.00
C LYS A 5 5.62 19.93 -9.93
N SER A 6 6.75 20.51 -10.30
CA SER A 6 7.85 20.86 -9.39
C SER A 6 7.47 22.09 -8.55
N PHE A 7 7.83 22.10 -7.26
CA PHE A 7 7.58 23.23 -6.36
C PHE A 7 8.88 23.72 -5.71
N VAL A 8 8.99 25.05 -5.61
CA VAL A 8 10.17 25.80 -5.11
C VAL A 8 9.91 26.24 -3.66
N SER A 9 10.93 26.06 -2.82
CA SER A 9 10.91 26.30 -1.36
C SER A 9 10.96 27.78 -0.96
N LYS A 10 10.26 28.12 0.13
CA LYS A 10 10.64 29.23 1.04
C LYS A 10 10.48 28.81 2.50
N ASN A 11 11.58 28.99 3.25
CA ASN A 11 11.77 28.71 4.67
C ASN A 11 10.96 29.61 5.61
N GLN A 12 10.58 29.07 6.79
CA GLN A 12 10.86 29.68 8.09
C GLN A 12 10.50 28.77 9.29
N SER A 13 11.14 29.05 10.42
CA SER A 13 11.49 28.13 11.52
C SER A 13 10.75 28.43 12.85
N SER A 14 10.49 27.33 13.59
CA SER A 14 10.43 27.15 15.07
C SER A 14 9.31 27.79 15.92
N LYS A 15 8.55 26.93 16.64
CA LYS A 15 8.51 26.87 18.12
C LYS A 15 7.65 25.70 18.62
N LEU A 16 8.34 24.70 19.18
CA LEU A 16 7.82 23.48 19.81
C LEU A 16 7.38 23.82 21.25
N SER A 17 6.08 23.74 21.55
CA SER A 17 5.50 23.56 22.93
C SER A 17 3.99 23.79 23.00
N LYS A 18 3.33 24.23 21.92
CA LYS A 18 1.86 24.28 21.79
C LYS A 18 1.28 23.25 20.78
N LEU A 19 2.08 22.25 20.38
CA LEU A 19 1.83 21.39 19.23
C LEU A 19 0.98 20.13 19.49
N ASP A 20 0.72 19.75 20.74
CA ASP A 20 0.14 18.41 21.00
C ASP A 20 -1.38 18.35 20.80
N GLU A 21 -2.11 19.45 21.02
CA GLU A 21 -3.56 19.49 20.75
C GLU A 21 -3.86 19.92 19.30
N ALA A 22 -3.19 20.96 18.80
CA ALA A 22 -3.31 21.41 17.41
C ALA A 22 -2.78 20.37 16.40
N GLY A 23 -1.78 19.57 16.78
CA GLY A 23 -1.27 18.46 15.99
C GLY A 23 -2.26 17.31 15.91
N LYS A 24 -2.93 16.97 17.02
CA LYS A 24 -3.99 15.95 17.05
C LYS A 24 -5.21 16.35 16.22
N GLU A 25 -5.69 17.57 16.37
CA GLU A 25 -6.84 18.08 15.60
C GLU A 25 -6.57 18.06 14.09
N ASN A 26 -5.35 18.40 13.66
CA ASN A 26 -4.93 18.30 12.27
C ASN A 26 -4.81 16.84 11.78
N HIS A 27 -4.37 15.91 12.64
CA HIS A 27 -4.33 14.48 12.32
C HIS A 27 -5.73 13.90 12.08
N ASP A 28 -6.71 14.25 12.91
CA ASP A 28 -8.08 13.75 12.78
C ASP A 28 -8.75 14.27 11.49
N VAL A 29 -8.56 15.55 11.17
CA VAL A 29 -9.05 16.13 9.90
C VAL A 29 -8.41 15.43 8.70
N LYS A 30 -7.10 15.19 8.72
CA LYS A 30 -6.40 14.48 7.64
C LYS A 30 -6.84 13.01 7.56
N ALA A 31 -7.07 12.34 8.68
CA ALA A 31 -7.59 10.97 8.72
C ALA A 31 -8.98 10.89 8.08
N GLN A 32 -9.88 11.83 8.42
CA GLN A 32 -11.21 11.93 7.82
C GLN A 32 -11.12 12.20 6.32
N ALA A 33 -10.23 13.09 5.91
CA ALA A 33 -10.01 13.44 4.50
C ALA A 33 -9.41 12.29 3.68
N ILE A 34 -8.62 11.40 4.30
CA ILE A 34 -8.13 10.17 3.68
C ILE A 34 -9.26 9.16 3.60
N ASN A 35 -10.03 8.98 4.67
CA ASN A 35 -11.15 8.07 4.68
C ASN A 35 -12.19 8.44 3.62
N SER A 36 -12.57 9.71 3.51
CA SER A 36 -13.57 10.13 2.52
C SER A 36 -13.15 9.87 1.07
N LYS A 37 -11.84 9.95 0.77
CA LYS A 37 -11.31 9.85 -0.60
C LYS A 37 -10.83 8.46 -0.99
N PHE A 38 -10.23 7.73 -0.05
CA PHE A 38 -9.65 6.41 -0.27
C PHE A 38 -10.45 5.28 0.39
N LEU A 39 -11.49 5.60 1.15
CA LEU A 39 -12.25 4.65 1.98
C LEU A 39 -11.32 3.85 2.89
N LEU A 40 -10.32 4.52 3.47
CA LEU A 40 -9.28 3.93 4.29
C LEU A 40 -9.35 4.46 5.72
N MET A 41 -9.72 3.59 6.65
CA MET A 41 -9.50 3.79 8.08
C MET A 41 -8.00 3.72 8.37
N CYS A 42 -7.34 4.88 8.50
CA CYS A 42 -5.89 4.95 8.72
C CYS A 42 -5.47 4.20 9.99
N PRO A 43 -4.64 3.15 9.89
CA PRO A 43 -4.11 2.48 11.06
C PRO A 43 -3.03 3.35 11.73
N SER A 44 -2.73 3.09 13.01
CA SER A 44 -1.85 3.96 13.81
C SER A 44 -0.39 4.01 13.31
N ASP A 45 0.07 2.96 12.64
CA ASP A 45 1.39 2.86 12.02
C ASP A 45 1.52 3.79 10.80
N PHE A 46 0.42 4.08 10.08
CA PHE A 46 0.42 4.96 8.91
C PHE A 46 0.98 6.35 9.23
N PHE A 47 0.44 7.02 10.24
CA PHE A 47 0.88 8.36 10.63
C PHE A 47 2.30 8.36 11.21
N LYS A 48 2.63 7.35 12.01
CA LYS A 48 3.98 7.19 12.58
C LYS A 48 5.02 6.96 11.49
N PHE A 49 4.65 6.22 10.45
CA PHE A 49 5.52 5.99 9.31
C PHE A 49 5.74 7.26 8.50
N TYR A 50 4.70 8.07 8.32
CA TYR A 50 4.86 9.39 7.72
C TYR A 50 5.80 10.29 8.54
N GLN A 51 5.65 10.30 9.88
CA GLN A 51 6.55 11.03 10.78
C GLN A 51 8.00 10.54 10.65
N PHE A 52 8.21 9.23 10.55
CA PHE A 52 9.52 8.65 10.26
C PHE A 52 10.09 9.19 8.94
N CYS A 53 9.30 9.22 7.86
CA CYS A 53 9.73 9.78 6.58
C CYS A 53 10.05 11.27 6.67
N CYS A 54 9.27 12.06 7.42
CA CYS A 54 9.59 13.47 7.71
C CYS A 54 10.91 13.64 8.48
N SER A 55 11.26 12.70 9.37
CA SER A 55 12.55 12.74 10.10
C SER A 55 13.75 12.45 9.21
N ILE A 56 13.54 11.78 8.07
CA ILE A 56 14.57 11.51 7.06
C ILE A 56 14.71 12.69 6.09
N SER A 57 13.58 13.22 5.62
CA SER A 57 13.52 14.34 4.69
C SER A 57 12.29 15.20 5.01
N SER A 58 12.50 16.35 5.63
CA SER A 58 11.42 17.30 5.95
C SER A 58 10.81 17.94 4.71
N ASP A 59 11.63 18.13 3.66
CA ASP A 59 11.24 18.86 2.46
C ASP A 59 10.58 17.95 1.42
N ALA A 60 10.98 16.67 1.39
CA ALA A 60 10.45 15.67 0.46
C ALA A 60 10.17 14.33 1.18
N PRO A 61 9.25 14.30 2.16
CA PRO A 61 8.95 13.09 2.92
C PRO A 61 8.40 11.94 2.05
N LEU A 62 7.74 12.26 0.93
CA LEU A 62 7.21 11.25 0.02
C LEU A 62 8.30 10.46 -0.72
N ASP A 63 9.48 11.06 -0.87
CA ASP A 63 10.63 10.46 -1.55
C ASP A 63 11.70 9.99 -0.54
N ALA A 64 11.39 10.00 0.75
CA ALA A 64 12.35 9.72 1.84
C ALA A 64 13.02 8.33 1.74
N LEU A 65 12.34 7.35 1.15
CA LEU A 65 12.85 5.99 0.99
C LEU A 65 13.52 5.77 -0.38
N PHE A 66 13.33 6.69 -1.34
CA PHE A 66 13.54 6.42 -2.76
C PHE A 66 14.98 6.06 -3.09
N HIS A 67 15.94 6.83 -2.56
CA HIS A 67 17.37 6.62 -2.83
C HIS A 67 17.85 5.21 -2.46
N ASP A 68 17.46 4.74 -1.28
CA ASP A 68 17.94 3.46 -0.75
C ASP A 68 17.09 2.28 -1.22
N THR A 69 15.81 2.50 -1.55
CA THR A 69 14.84 1.40 -1.72
C THR A 69 14.18 1.35 -3.09
N GLY A 70 14.15 2.46 -3.83
CA GLY A 70 13.33 2.67 -5.01
C GLY A 70 11.86 2.96 -4.71
N LEU A 71 11.42 2.87 -3.44
CA LEU A 71 10.03 3.09 -3.05
C LEU A 71 9.74 4.56 -2.76
N ARG A 72 8.53 5.01 -3.14
CA ARG A 72 7.94 6.29 -2.79
C ARG A 72 6.65 6.09 -2.01
N LEU A 73 6.35 7.02 -1.12
CA LEU A 73 5.05 7.11 -0.46
C LEU A 73 4.05 7.78 -1.41
N VAL A 74 2.91 7.14 -1.60
CA VAL A 74 1.89 7.55 -2.59
C VAL A 74 0.47 7.44 -2.03
N GLY A 75 -0.52 7.77 -2.86
CA GLY A 75 -1.94 7.63 -2.52
C GLY A 75 -2.31 8.42 -1.25
N PRO A 76 -2.79 7.77 -0.18
CA PRO A 76 -3.12 8.41 1.09
C PRO A 76 -2.02 9.32 1.67
N PHE A 77 -0.73 8.99 1.46
CA PHE A 77 0.36 9.83 1.98
C PHE A 77 0.46 11.19 1.27
N GLU A 78 0.00 11.31 0.03
CA GLU A 78 -0.03 12.60 -0.68
C GLU A 78 -1.02 13.58 -0.04
N VAL A 79 -2.08 13.06 0.59
CA VAL A 79 -3.02 13.88 1.38
C VAL A 79 -2.35 14.43 2.64
N LEU A 80 -1.42 13.68 3.25
CA LEU A 80 -0.64 14.19 4.39
C LEU A 80 0.38 15.25 3.97
N ALA A 81 1.06 15.03 2.84
CA ALA A 81 2.12 15.91 2.37
C ALA A 81 1.64 17.23 1.81
N ASP A 82 0.47 17.26 1.17
CA ASP A 82 -0.06 18.51 0.66
C ASP A 82 -0.80 19.28 1.76
N LYS A 83 -0.42 20.54 1.94
CA LYS A 83 -1.10 21.47 2.85
C LYS A 83 -2.45 21.94 2.28
N ASN A 84 -2.65 21.80 0.96
CA ASN A 84 -3.81 22.26 0.20
C ASN A 84 -4.53 21.16 -0.61
N SER A 85 -4.02 19.92 -0.70
CA SER A 85 -4.72 18.85 -1.45
C SER A 85 -5.94 18.40 -0.68
N CYS A 86 -7.09 18.86 -1.14
CA CYS A 86 -7.95 18.07 -2.01
C CYS A 86 -9.23 18.86 -2.31
N SER A 87 -9.10 20.13 -2.69
CA SER A 87 -10.23 20.90 -3.18
C SER A 87 -10.55 20.45 -4.61
N GLY A 88 -11.59 19.63 -4.78
CA GLY A 88 -12.24 19.39 -6.09
C GLY A 88 -12.36 17.94 -6.58
N TYR A 89 -11.83 16.94 -5.88
CA TYR A 89 -12.04 15.53 -6.20
C TYR A 89 -12.71 14.82 -5.03
N ASP A 90 -13.94 14.36 -5.24
CA ASP A 90 -14.75 13.74 -4.19
C ASP A 90 -14.31 12.30 -3.88
N CYS A 91 -13.66 11.61 -4.83
CA CYS A 91 -13.22 10.22 -4.70
C CYS A 91 -11.87 10.01 -5.39
N LEU A 92 -10.92 9.37 -4.70
CA LEU A 92 -9.58 9.03 -5.19
C LEU A 92 -9.29 7.52 -5.08
N THR A 93 -10.33 6.68 -5.06
CA THR A 93 -10.19 5.23 -4.87
C THR A 93 -9.47 4.51 -6.02
N ASP A 94 -9.35 5.15 -7.18
CA ASP A 94 -8.61 4.69 -8.36
C ASP A 94 -7.17 5.24 -8.44
N TYR A 95 -6.81 6.16 -7.55
CA TYR A 95 -5.51 6.79 -7.53
C TYR A 95 -4.45 5.82 -6.99
N TYR A 96 -3.43 5.53 -7.81
CA TYR A 96 -2.46 4.44 -7.57
C TYR A 96 -3.09 3.04 -7.47
N ARG A 97 -4.27 2.84 -8.09
CA ARG A 97 -4.86 1.51 -8.30
C ARG A 97 -4.29 0.90 -9.57
N TYR A 98 -3.54 -0.20 -9.43
CA TYR A 98 -2.98 -0.93 -10.55
C TYR A 98 -3.96 -2.00 -11.07
N PHE A 99 -3.65 -2.56 -12.25
CA PHE A 99 -4.55 -3.42 -13.02
C PHE A 99 -5.09 -4.63 -12.24
N HIS A 100 -4.31 -5.20 -11.33
CA HIS A 100 -4.69 -6.38 -10.54
C HIS A 100 -5.15 -6.03 -9.11
N ASP A 101 -5.24 -4.76 -8.76
CA ASP A 101 -5.53 -4.34 -7.39
C ASP A 101 -7.03 -4.42 -7.12
N PRO A 102 -7.46 -5.31 -6.21
CA PRO A 102 -8.87 -5.44 -5.88
C PRO A 102 -9.32 -4.22 -5.04
N PRO A 103 -10.62 -3.92 -4.93
CA PRO A 103 -11.12 -2.76 -4.18
C PRO A 103 -10.63 -2.69 -2.72
N GLU A 104 -10.42 -3.84 -2.09
CA GLU A 104 -9.89 -4.03 -0.73
C GLU A 104 -8.47 -3.50 -0.55
N PHE A 105 -7.72 -3.36 -1.64
CA PHE A 105 -6.31 -2.98 -1.64
C PHE A 105 -6.15 -1.48 -1.93
N VAL A 106 -5.50 -0.76 -1.01
CA VAL A 106 -5.12 0.65 -1.21
C VAL A 106 -3.61 0.79 -1.15
N THR A 107 -3.03 1.11 -2.29
CA THR A 107 -1.59 1.34 -2.46
C THR A 107 -1.13 2.55 -1.67
N VAL A 108 -0.06 2.36 -0.90
CA VAL A 108 0.59 3.42 -0.11
C VAL A 108 2.08 3.57 -0.43
N LEU A 109 2.70 2.55 -1.05
CA LEU A 109 4.08 2.58 -1.48
C LEU A 109 4.20 1.98 -2.88
N THR A 110 5.04 2.57 -3.73
CA THR A 110 5.31 2.03 -5.08
C THR A 110 6.74 2.30 -5.50
N GLU A 111 7.31 1.40 -6.30
CA GLU A 111 8.47 1.70 -7.15
C GLU A 111 8.05 2.59 -8.35
N ASP A 112 9.03 3.14 -9.06
CA ASP A 112 8.78 3.84 -10.33
C ASP A 112 8.60 2.82 -11.48
N GLY A 113 7.70 3.13 -12.42
CA GLY A 113 7.44 2.28 -13.61
C GLY A 113 5.97 2.23 -14.01
N GLU A 114 5.68 1.54 -15.12
CA GLU A 114 4.32 1.36 -15.62
C GLU A 114 3.56 0.25 -14.86
N HIS A 115 4.26 -0.83 -14.54
CA HIS A 115 3.74 -1.97 -13.76
C HIS A 115 4.62 -2.22 -12.53
N PRO A 116 4.74 -1.23 -11.62
CA PRO A 116 5.72 -1.28 -10.56
C PRO A 116 5.33 -2.29 -9.47
N PHE A 117 6.34 -2.81 -8.78
CA PHE A 117 6.13 -3.39 -7.46
C PHE A 117 5.54 -2.34 -6.54
N HIS A 118 4.54 -2.72 -5.76
CA HIS A 118 3.89 -1.80 -4.84
C HIS A 118 3.32 -2.53 -3.61
N ILE A 119 3.10 -1.76 -2.54
CA ILE A 119 2.60 -2.24 -1.25
C ILE A 119 1.39 -1.41 -0.86
N GLY A 120 0.36 -2.08 -0.36
CA GLY A 120 -0.90 -1.47 0.03
C GLY A 120 -1.50 -2.10 1.27
N TYR A 121 -2.35 -1.34 1.94
CA TYR A 121 -3.21 -1.86 3.01
C TYR A 121 -4.33 -2.69 2.41
N PHE A 122 -4.60 -3.85 3.01
CA PHE A 122 -5.71 -4.70 2.62
C PHE A 122 -6.80 -4.66 3.70
N ARG A 123 -8.05 -4.42 3.29
CA ARG A 123 -9.22 -4.39 4.18
C ARG A 123 -10.41 -5.08 3.53
N ASP A 124 -10.97 -6.08 4.22
CA ASP A 124 -12.19 -6.76 3.76
C ASP A 124 -13.43 -5.85 3.85
N ASP A 125 -13.45 -4.93 4.82
CA ASP A 125 -14.51 -3.95 5.04
C ASP A 125 -13.87 -2.55 5.10
N TYR A 126 -14.39 -1.61 4.32
CA TYR A 126 -13.87 -0.24 4.27
C TYR A 126 -14.10 0.54 5.57
N THR A 127 -15.03 0.08 6.41
CA THR A 127 -15.31 0.64 7.73
C THR A 127 -14.38 0.09 8.83
N GLU A 128 -13.60 -0.95 8.52
CA GLU A 128 -12.63 -1.55 9.45
C GLU A 128 -11.20 -1.03 9.19
N VAL A 129 -10.40 -0.95 10.26
CA VAL A 129 -8.97 -0.66 10.16
C VAL A 129 -8.27 -1.86 9.49
N PRO A 130 -7.44 -1.65 8.43
CA PRO A 130 -6.68 -2.72 7.80
C PRO A 130 -5.83 -3.49 8.81
N LYS A 131 -5.82 -4.83 8.70
CA LYS A 131 -5.10 -5.71 9.63
C LYS A 131 -3.71 -6.09 9.16
N PHE A 132 -3.39 -5.82 7.89
CA PHE A 132 -2.11 -6.13 7.26
C PHE A 132 -1.89 -5.34 5.97
N LEU A 133 -0.65 -5.35 5.51
CA LEU A 133 -0.24 -4.91 4.19
C LEU A 133 0.11 -6.12 3.32
N ALA A 134 -0.18 -5.99 2.04
CA ALA A 134 0.26 -6.92 1.02
C ALA A 134 1.08 -6.20 -0.06
N SER A 135 1.96 -6.93 -0.71
CA SER A 135 2.68 -6.47 -1.90
C SER A 135 2.12 -7.11 -3.16
N SER A 136 2.30 -6.42 -4.29
CA SER A 136 1.93 -6.87 -5.62
C SER A 136 3.13 -6.66 -6.54
N SER A 137 3.43 -7.67 -7.37
CA SER A 137 4.42 -7.63 -8.45
C SER A 137 3.71 -7.92 -9.77
N PRO A 138 3.05 -6.93 -10.40
CA PRO A 138 2.19 -7.17 -11.56
C PRO A 138 2.92 -7.79 -12.76
N GLN A 139 4.24 -7.55 -12.88
CA GLN A 139 5.08 -8.18 -13.91
C GLN A 139 5.23 -9.70 -13.71
N GLU A 140 5.07 -10.20 -12.49
CA GLU A 140 5.20 -11.62 -12.15
C GLU A 140 3.84 -12.32 -12.16
N SER A 141 2.84 -11.73 -11.49
CA SER A 141 1.48 -12.30 -11.41
C SER A 141 0.47 -11.29 -10.84
N GLY A 142 -0.82 -11.61 -10.91
CA GLY A 142 -1.89 -10.90 -10.18
C GLY A 142 -2.05 -11.34 -8.72
N LYS A 143 -1.03 -11.97 -8.11
CA LYS A 143 -1.07 -12.43 -6.73
C LYS A 143 -0.63 -11.34 -5.76
N LEU A 144 -1.20 -11.36 -4.57
CA LEU A 144 -0.82 -10.53 -3.45
C LEU A 144 -0.10 -11.35 -2.39
N VAL A 145 0.93 -10.78 -1.78
CA VAL A 145 1.75 -11.43 -0.74
C VAL A 145 1.69 -10.61 0.53
N ILE A 146 1.30 -11.21 1.66
CA ILE A 146 1.30 -10.52 2.96
C ILE A 146 2.74 -10.22 3.37
N VAL A 147 3.04 -8.94 3.60
CA VAL A 147 4.40 -8.45 3.93
C VAL A 147 4.53 -7.95 5.36
N GLY A 148 3.43 -7.66 6.06
CA GLY A 148 3.46 -7.23 7.46
C GLY A 148 2.07 -6.94 7.99
N GLY A 149 1.90 -6.97 9.31
CA GLY A 149 0.71 -6.47 9.98
C GLY A 149 0.72 -4.94 10.16
N ASP A 150 1.90 -4.34 10.03
CA ASP A 150 2.12 -2.90 9.99
C ASP A 150 3.16 -2.53 8.92
N ILE A 151 3.19 -1.26 8.53
CA ILE A 151 4.03 -0.77 7.43
C ILE A 151 5.53 -0.80 7.77
N PHE A 152 5.92 -0.67 9.04
CA PHE A 152 7.34 -0.80 9.43
C PHE A 152 7.82 -2.24 9.22
N ALA A 153 7.02 -3.22 9.65
CA ALA A 153 7.28 -4.63 9.40
C ALA A 153 7.34 -4.96 7.90
N ALA A 154 6.44 -4.36 7.09
CA ALA A 154 6.45 -4.51 5.63
C ALA A 154 7.74 -3.97 4.98
N ILE A 155 8.21 -2.79 5.41
CA ILE A 155 9.47 -2.23 4.89
C ILE A 155 10.69 -3.02 5.36
N PHE A 156 10.69 -3.51 6.61
CA PHE A 156 11.74 -4.43 7.05
C PHE A 156 11.80 -5.65 6.13
N GLU A 157 10.68 -6.36 5.95
CA GLU A 157 10.58 -7.52 5.08
C GLU A 157 11.11 -7.22 3.66
N TYR A 158 10.68 -6.10 3.07
CA TYR A 158 11.16 -5.65 1.75
C TYR A 158 12.69 -5.44 1.72
N LEU A 159 13.24 -4.70 2.69
CA LEU A 159 14.69 -4.45 2.77
C LEU A 159 15.48 -5.73 2.99
N GLU A 160 14.96 -6.66 3.80
CA GLU A 160 15.60 -7.96 4.04
C GLU A 160 15.65 -8.80 2.76
N GLN A 161 14.54 -8.87 2.02
CA GLN A 161 14.46 -9.58 0.73
C GLN A 161 15.41 -8.99 -0.31
N LYS A 162 15.56 -7.66 -0.36
CA LYS A 162 16.52 -6.97 -1.23
C LYS A 162 17.97 -7.00 -0.70
N LYS A 163 18.24 -7.71 0.41
CA LYS A 163 19.56 -7.80 1.08
C LYS A 163 20.13 -6.45 1.54
N LYS A 164 19.26 -5.48 1.87
CA LYS A 164 19.59 -4.10 2.27
C LYS A 164 19.64 -3.86 3.77
N LYS A 165 19.95 -4.87 4.60
CA LYS A 165 20.08 -4.75 6.07
C LYS A 165 21.13 -3.72 6.53
N LYS A 166 22.10 -3.42 5.67
CA LYS A 166 23.18 -2.45 5.94
C LYS A 166 22.89 -1.03 5.40
N SER A 167 21.73 -0.82 4.78
CA SER A 167 21.37 0.51 4.27
C SER A 167 21.11 1.49 5.41
N ASP A 168 21.33 2.78 5.14
CA ASP A 168 21.08 3.85 6.10
C ASP A 168 19.61 3.86 6.51
N ILE A 169 18.70 3.64 5.54
CA ILE A 169 17.27 3.57 5.83
C ILE A 169 16.92 2.44 6.81
N TYR A 170 17.54 1.27 6.71
CA TYR A 170 17.30 0.15 7.62
C TYR A 170 17.70 0.53 9.06
N GLN A 171 18.86 1.16 9.22
CA GLN A 171 19.36 1.57 10.54
C GLN A 171 18.51 2.69 11.16
N LYS A 172 18.09 3.67 10.35
CA LYS A 172 17.16 4.72 10.77
C LYS A 172 15.80 4.15 11.18
N LEU A 173 15.27 3.19 10.43
CA LEU A 173 14.00 2.52 10.74
C LEU A 173 14.08 1.76 12.08
N MET A 174 15.16 0.99 12.28
CA MET A 174 15.42 0.29 13.55
C MET A 174 15.49 1.26 14.74
N THR A 175 16.20 2.37 14.57
CA THR A 175 16.37 3.40 15.60
C THR A 175 15.02 4.04 15.94
N PHE A 176 14.27 4.46 14.92
CA PHE A 176 12.95 5.06 15.10
C PHE A 176 11.96 4.12 15.81
N VAL A 177 11.92 2.85 15.42
CA VAL A 177 11.08 1.82 16.07
C VAL A 177 11.43 1.67 17.54
N LYS A 178 12.72 1.63 17.87
CA LYS A 178 13.21 1.50 19.26
C LYS A 178 12.87 2.74 20.10
N GLU A 179 13.15 3.93 19.59
CA GLU A 179 12.93 5.20 20.29
C GLU A 179 11.44 5.46 20.54
N ASN A 180 10.59 5.15 19.56
CA ASN A 180 9.14 5.30 19.66
C ASN A 180 8.43 4.10 20.30
N ARG A 181 9.19 3.09 20.76
CA ARG A 181 8.69 1.87 21.42
C ARG A 181 7.60 1.16 20.61
N LEU A 182 7.79 1.07 19.29
CA LEU A 182 6.80 0.47 18.39
C LEU A 182 6.87 -1.05 18.48
N THR A 183 5.70 -1.68 18.64
CA THR A 183 5.58 -3.13 18.53
C THR A 183 5.29 -3.50 17.08
N LEU A 184 6.21 -4.25 16.48
CA LEU A 184 6.08 -4.71 15.10
C LEU A 184 5.24 -5.99 15.02
N VAL A 185 4.29 -5.99 14.10
CA VAL A 185 3.48 -7.15 13.71
C VAL A 185 4.10 -7.73 12.44
N LYS A 186 4.98 -8.72 12.60
CA LYS A 186 5.62 -9.40 11.47
C LYS A 186 4.60 -10.15 10.62
N LYS A 187 4.91 -10.39 9.33
CA LYS A 187 4.03 -11.12 8.41
C LYS A 187 3.54 -12.47 8.96
N ASN A 188 4.41 -13.23 9.66
CA ASN A 188 4.07 -14.53 10.24
C ASN A 188 3.09 -14.43 11.43
N SER A 189 2.92 -13.24 12.00
CA SER A 189 1.97 -12.98 13.08
C SER A 189 0.58 -12.59 12.57
N VAL A 190 0.45 -12.26 11.29
CA VAL A 190 -0.83 -11.96 10.64
C VAL A 190 -1.62 -13.26 10.49
N LYS A 191 -2.72 -13.37 11.26
CA LYS A 191 -3.63 -14.51 11.17
C LYS A 191 -4.67 -14.24 10.07
N ARG A 192 -4.41 -14.72 8.86
CA ARG A 192 -5.36 -14.64 7.74
C ARG A 192 -6.02 -16.00 7.52
N LYS A 193 -7.35 -16.05 7.68
CA LYS A 193 -8.20 -17.22 7.38
C LYS A 193 -9.40 -16.77 6.55
N PRO A 194 -9.23 -16.57 5.23
CA PRO A 194 -10.29 -16.06 4.40
C PRO A 194 -11.39 -17.12 4.25
N THR A 195 -12.64 -16.69 4.11
CA THR A 195 -13.77 -17.56 3.78
C THR A 195 -13.55 -18.21 2.40
N CYS A 196 -12.93 -17.48 1.48
CA CYS A 196 -12.57 -17.96 0.16
C CYS A 196 -11.18 -17.45 -0.23
N LYS A 197 -10.26 -18.36 -0.56
CA LYS A 197 -8.99 -17.98 -1.21
C LYS A 197 -9.28 -17.71 -2.69
N THR A 198 -9.10 -16.47 -3.13
CA THR A 198 -9.26 -16.03 -4.52
C THR A 198 -7.96 -16.20 -5.32
N LEU A 199 -7.99 -15.89 -6.62
CA LEU A 199 -6.82 -15.99 -7.50
C LEU A 199 -5.65 -15.07 -7.08
N ASN A 200 -5.95 -13.97 -6.37
CA ASN A 200 -4.94 -13.09 -5.77
C ASN A 200 -4.28 -13.67 -4.51
N GLU A 201 -4.68 -14.86 -4.07
CA GLU A 201 -4.19 -15.62 -2.91
C GLU A 201 -4.44 -15.07 -1.50
N VAL A 202 -4.69 -13.77 -1.32
CA VAL A 202 -5.04 -13.19 -0.01
C VAL A 202 -6.45 -13.58 0.44
N GLY A 203 -7.36 -13.77 -0.52
CA GLY A 203 -8.75 -14.16 -0.27
C GLY A 203 -9.60 -13.06 0.33
N ILE A 204 -10.89 -13.37 0.52
CA ILE A 204 -11.89 -12.46 1.11
C ILE A 204 -12.48 -13.11 2.35
N GLU A 205 -12.71 -12.31 3.40
CA GLU A 205 -13.41 -12.71 4.63
C GLU A 205 -14.87 -12.23 4.61
N ILE A 206 -15.79 -13.17 4.77
CA ILE A 206 -17.24 -12.92 4.73
C ILE A 206 -17.83 -13.37 6.06
N LYS A 207 -18.58 -12.48 6.73
CA LYS A 207 -19.33 -12.79 7.95
C LYS A 207 -20.53 -13.67 7.57
N LEU A 208 -20.54 -14.92 8.06
CA LEU A 208 -21.62 -15.89 7.80
C LEU A 208 -22.73 -15.76 8.85
N HIS A 209 -23.97 -15.95 8.42
CA HIS A 209 -25.13 -16.09 9.30
C HIS A 209 -25.55 -17.57 9.33
N GLY A 210 -24.95 -18.34 10.24
CA GLY A 210 -25.01 -19.81 10.19
C GLY A 210 -24.31 -20.32 8.93
N ASP A 211 -25.00 -21.11 8.12
CA ASP A 211 -24.49 -21.63 6.84
C ASP A 211 -24.84 -20.72 5.64
N ILE A 212 -25.40 -19.53 5.88
CA ILE A 212 -25.83 -18.58 4.85
C ILE A 212 -24.77 -17.48 4.70
N GLY A 213 -24.31 -17.25 3.47
CA GLY A 213 -23.45 -16.11 3.11
C GLY A 213 -22.35 -16.43 2.09
N TYR A 214 -21.95 -17.69 1.96
CA TYR A 214 -20.94 -18.12 0.99
C TYR A 214 -21.25 -19.52 0.45
N ARG A 215 -20.97 -19.72 -0.84
CA ARG A 215 -20.99 -21.03 -1.49
C ARG A 215 -19.68 -21.20 -2.29
N PRO A 216 -18.92 -22.28 -2.09
CA PRO A 216 -17.70 -22.50 -2.84
C PRO A 216 -17.98 -22.70 -4.32
N VAL A 217 -17.03 -22.27 -5.15
CA VAL A 217 -17.01 -22.62 -6.58
C VAL A 217 -16.65 -24.11 -6.70
N ASN A 218 -17.34 -24.83 -7.58
CA ASN A 218 -17.09 -26.24 -7.87
C ASN A 218 -15.82 -26.46 -8.72
N ALA A 219 -14.76 -25.71 -8.46
CA ALA A 219 -13.47 -25.82 -9.11
C ALA A 219 -12.38 -25.26 -8.21
N THR A 220 -11.15 -25.78 -8.33
CA THR A 220 -9.99 -25.20 -7.63
C THR A 220 -9.49 -23.95 -8.37
N ASN A 221 -8.76 -23.07 -7.69
CA ASN A 221 -8.12 -21.92 -8.32
C ASN A 221 -7.13 -22.33 -9.44
N SER A 222 -6.49 -23.50 -9.30
CA SER A 222 -5.63 -24.05 -10.36
C SER A 222 -6.47 -24.36 -11.59
N THR A 223 -7.49 -25.22 -11.45
CA THR A 223 -8.41 -25.59 -12.54
C THR A 223 -9.02 -24.36 -13.21
N LEU A 224 -9.48 -23.39 -12.41
CA LEU A 224 -10.06 -22.15 -12.93
C LEU A 224 -9.04 -21.36 -13.77
N GLY A 225 -7.84 -21.12 -13.23
CA GLY A 225 -6.82 -20.27 -13.85
C GLY A 225 -6.07 -20.93 -15.01
N THR A 226 -5.83 -22.24 -14.97
CA THR A 226 -4.99 -22.94 -15.96
C THR A 226 -5.79 -23.67 -17.03
N GLU A 227 -7.04 -24.05 -16.77
CA GLU A 227 -7.83 -24.86 -17.70
C GLU A 227 -9.02 -24.09 -18.23
N LEU A 228 -9.90 -23.61 -17.34
CA LEU A 228 -11.19 -23.03 -17.76
C LEU A 228 -11.03 -21.65 -18.42
N LEU A 229 -10.34 -20.72 -17.76
CA LEU A 229 -10.21 -19.35 -18.28
C LEU A 229 -9.35 -19.28 -19.54
N LYS A 230 -8.34 -20.14 -19.67
CA LYS A 230 -7.47 -20.17 -20.87
C LYS A 230 -8.18 -20.68 -22.12
N GLN A 231 -9.19 -21.54 -21.98
CA GLN A 231 -9.99 -22.01 -23.12
C GLN A 231 -10.91 -20.92 -23.68
N ILE A 232 -11.27 -19.93 -22.86
CA ILE A 232 -12.20 -18.85 -23.21
C ILE A 232 -11.46 -17.67 -23.83
N ILE A 233 -10.24 -17.38 -23.37
CA ILE A 233 -9.41 -16.30 -23.91
C ILE A 233 -8.85 -16.75 -25.27
N PRO A 234 -9.12 -16.04 -26.37
CA PRO A 234 -8.58 -16.39 -27.67
C PRO A 234 -7.05 -16.37 -27.62
N THR A 235 -6.40 -17.46 -28.03
CA THR A 235 -4.96 -17.43 -28.30
C THR A 235 -4.74 -16.46 -29.46
N PRO A 236 -3.91 -15.41 -29.31
CA PRO A 236 -3.62 -14.54 -30.43
C PRO A 236 -3.01 -15.38 -31.57
N PRO A 237 -3.42 -15.18 -32.84
CA PRO A 237 -2.88 -15.94 -33.95
C PRO A 237 -1.36 -15.73 -34.05
N ASN A 238 -0.63 -16.84 -34.24
CA ASN A 238 0.83 -16.93 -34.30
C ASN A 238 1.48 -16.26 -35.53
N ASN A 239 0.91 -15.18 -36.08
CA ASN A 239 1.36 -14.58 -37.33
C ASN A 239 1.76 -13.11 -37.15
N TYR A 240 2.93 -12.90 -36.55
CA TYR A 240 3.77 -11.75 -36.88
C TYR A 240 5.21 -12.23 -37.07
N THR A 241 5.46 -12.93 -38.18
CA THR A 241 6.80 -12.90 -38.77
C THR A 241 7.02 -11.45 -39.19
N CYS A 242 7.74 -10.70 -38.36
CA CYS A 242 8.26 -9.40 -38.73
C CYS A 242 9.27 -9.66 -39.88
N GLN A 243 8.79 -9.61 -41.12
CA GLN A 243 9.69 -9.52 -42.27
C GLN A 243 10.38 -8.17 -42.12
N GLN A 244 11.64 -8.21 -41.71
CA GLN A 244 12.53 -7.08 -41.82
C GLN A 244 12.71 -6.77 -43.31
N SER A 245 12.30 -5.57 -43.71
CA SER A 245 12.63 -4.94 -44.98
C SER A 245 13.51 -3.73 -44.70
#